data_AF-A0A3B9SUX4-F1
#
_entry.id   AF-A0A3B9SUX4-F1
#
_cell.length_a   1.000
_cell.length_b   1.000
_cell.length_c   1.000
_cell.angle_alpha   90.00
_cell.angle_beta   90.00
_cell.angle_gamma   90.00
#
_symmetry.space_group_name_H-M   'P 1'
#
loop_
_entity.id
_entity.type
_entity.pdbx_description
1 polymer ?
#
loop_
_entity_poly.entity_id
_entity_poly.type
_entity_poly.pdbx_seq_one_letter_code
_entity_poly.pdbx_strand_id
1 'polypeptide(L)'
;MVVNPAFAYLADRYHLKQVAILGVCTEGEPSPEEMQKLVDFARQRQIKYILFEETYSPKIAQTLAQETKTQTLTLNAVHGLTVKDKESGKDYLKVMKQNLENLKLALEA
;
A
#
# COMPACT_ATOMS: atom_id res chain seq x y z
N MET A 1 -4.54 4.22 -1.67
CA MET A 1 -4.20 4.26 -0.23
C MET A 1 -3.08 3.27 0.04
N VAL A 2 -2.14 3.53 0.95
CA VAL A 2 -1.00 2.62 1.21
C VAL A 2 -0.91 2.24 2.69
N VAL A 3 -0.45 1.03 2.99
CA VAL A 3 -0.30 0.57 4.38
C VAL A 3 0.90 1.25 5.06
N ASN A 4 2.10 1.14 4.47
CA ASN A 4 3.34 1.69 5.02
C ASN A 4 3.61 3.14 4.53
N PRO A 5 3.95 4.10 5.43
CA PRO A 5 4.35 5.46 5.04
C PRO A 5 5.70 5.61 4.31
N ALA A 6 6.23 4.58 3.64
CA ALA A 6 7.58 4.61 3.05
C ALA A 6 7.72 5.35 1.69
N PHE A 7 6.63 5.86 1.11
CA PHE A 7 6.60 6.34 -0.28
C PHE A 7 6.55 7.86 -0.44
N ALA A 8 6.84 8.64 0.61
CA ALA A 8 6.65 10.09 0.61
C ALA A 8 7.49 10.80 -0.48
N TYR A 9 8.77 10.44 -0.64
CA TYR A 9 9.65 11.00 -1.67
C TYR A 9 9.19 10.66 -3.10
N LEU A 10 8.66 9.45 -3.30
CA LEU A 10 8.08 9.06 -4.58
C LEU A 10 6.84 9.90 -4.87
N ALA A 11 6.00 10.10 -3.87
CA ALA A 11 4.79 10.87 -4.00
C ALA A 11 5.09 12.33 -4.33
N ASP A 12 6.01 12.96 -3.60
CA ASP A 12 6.46 14.33 -3.82
C ASP A 12 7.02 14.52 -5.23
N ARG A 13 7.94 13.64 -5.66
CA ARG A 13 8.60 13.72 -6.98
C ARG A 13 7.63 13.67 -8.16
N TYR A 14 6.53 12.93 -8.04
CA TYR A 14 5.54 12.75 -9.11
C TYR A 14 4.21 13.45 -8.83
N HIS A 15 4.19 14.38 -7.86
CA HIS A 15 2.99 15.13 -7.47
C HIS A 15 1.78 14.25 -7.10
N LEU A 16 2.06 13.09 -6.50
CA LEU A 16 1.05 12.19 -5.96
C LEU A 16 0.78 12.53 -4.50
N LYS A 17 -0.45 12.23 -4.05
CA LYS A 17 -0.82 12.32 -2.64
C LYS A 17 -0.81 10.94 -2.00
N GLN A 18 0.15 10.68 -1.13
CA GLN A 18 0.14 9.47 -0.31
C GLN A 18 -0.87 9.60 0.82
N VAL A 19 -1.68 8.55 1.02
CA VAL A 19 -2.51 8.37 2.21
C VAL A 19 -2.07 7.08 2.87
N ALA A 20 -1.39 7.18 4.02
CA ALA A 20 -0.82 6.06 4.74
C ALA A 20 -1.72 5.60 5.90
N ILE A 21 -1.90 4.29 6.05
CA ILE A 21 -2.72 3.68 7.12
C ILE A 21 -1.96 3.64 8.44
N LEU A 22 -0.73 3.10 8.43
CA LEU A 22 0.08 2.98 9.65
C LEU A 22 0.61 4.32 10.16
N GLY A 23 0.57 5.39 9.36
CA GLY A 23 0.83 6.75 9.84
C GLY A 23 -0.30 7.32 10.71
N VAL A 24 -1.46 6.67 10.73
CA VAL A 24 -2.61 7.01 11.60
C VAL A 24 -2.57 6.21 12.91
N CYS A 25 -1.90 5.06 12.93
CA CYS A 25 -1.87 4.14 14.06
C CYS A 25 -0.55 4.31 14.84
N THR A 26 -0.60 4.47 16.16
CA THR A 26 0.61 4.47 17.00
C THR A 26 1.09 3.03 17.21
N GLU A 27 2.00 2.58 16.35
CA GLU A 27 2.65 1.25 16.38
C GLU A 27 1.70 0.03 16.47
N GLY A 28 1.47 -0.63 15.34
CA GLY A 28 0.76 -1.92 15.29
C GLY A 28 -0.48 -1.93 14.38
N GLU A 29 -1.40 -2.85 14.66
CA GLU A 29 -2.70 -2.93 13.98
C GLU A 29 -3.63 -1.79 14.45
N PRO A 30 -4.44 -1.18 13.57
CA PRO A 30 -5.40 -0.14 13.93
C PRO A 30 -6.43 -0.66 14.95
N SER A 31 -6.80 0.20 15.90
CA SER A 31 -7.98 -0.01 16.73
C SER A 31 -9.28 -0.03 15.89
N PRO A 32 -10.39 -0.58 16.40
CA PRO A 32 -11.66 -0.57 15.68
C PRO A 32 -12.13 0.83 15.25
N GLU A 33 -11.88 1.85 16.07
CA GLU A 33 -12.25 3.24 15.76
C GLU A 33 -11.39 3.81 14.62
N GLU A 34 -10.08 3.57 14.64
CA GLU A 34 -9.18 3.98 13.56
C GLU A 34 -9.51 3.24 12.27
N MET A 35 -9.82 1.94 12.34
CA MET A 35 -10.27 1.16 11.20
C MET A 35 -11.53 1.77 10.57
N GLN A 36 -12.51 2.13 11.39
CA GLN A 36 -13.74 2.76 10.90
C GLN A 36 -13.45 4.10 10.19
N LYS A 37 -12.58 4.94 10.76
CA LYS A 37 -12.16 6.21 10.11
C LYS A 37 -11.51 5.97 8.75
N LEU A 38 -10.69 4.92 8.63
CA LEU A 38 -10.06 4.54 7.37
C LEU A 38 -11.07 4.02 6.34
N VAL A 39 -12.04 3.20 6.77
CA VAL A 39 -13.15 2.72 5.93
C VAL A 39 -13.96 3.88 5.38
N ASP A 40 -14.34 4.82 6.25
CA ASP A 40 -15.13 5.99 5.86
C ASP A 40 -14.35 6.89 4.91
N PHE A 41 -13.07 7.13 5.20
CA PHE A 41 -12.19 7.88 4.31
C PHE A 41 -12.10 7.23 2.92
N ALA A 42 -11.89 5.92 2.86
CA ALA A 42 -11.78 5.18 1.60
C ALA A 42 -13.08 5.24 0.79
N ARG A 43 -14.24 5.08 1.43
CA ARG A 43 -15.56 5.21 0.80
C ARG A 43 -15.81 6.62 0.28
N GLN A 44 -15.58 7.65 1.10
CA GLN A 44 -15.81 9.05 0.74
C GLN A 44 -14.92 9.50 -0.43
N ARG A 45 -13.68 9.01 -0.48
CA ARG A 45 -12.73 9.30 -1.56
C ARG A 45 -12.81 8.33 -2.73
N GLN A 46 -13.77 7.40 -2.71
CA GLN A 46 -13.99 6.40 -3.76
C GLN A 46 -12.71 5.62 -4.13
N ILE A 47 -11.88 5.33 -3.13
CA ILE A 47 -10.62 4.62 -3.33
C ILE A 47 -10.93 3.25 -3.94
N LYS A 48 -10.18 2.85 -4.97
CA LYS A 48 -10.35 1.56 -5.65
C LYS A 48 -9.34 0.50 -5.22
N TYR A 49 -8.17 0.96 -4.76
CA TYR A 49 -7.03 0.10 -4.43
C TYR A 49 -6.38 0.46 -3.10
N ILE A 50 -6.09 -0.58 -2.31
CA ILE A 50 -5.31 -0.53 -1.08
C ILE A 50 -4.00 -1.26 -1.32
N LEU A 51 -2.89 -0.51 -1.25
CA LEU A 51 -1.56 -1.05 -1.52
C LEU A 51 -0.84 -1.43 -0.22
N PHE A 52 -0.21 -2.60 -0.20
CA PHE A 52 0.52 -3.10 0.97
C PHE A 52 1.83 -3.79 0.56
N GLU A 53 2.71 -4.00 1.53
CA GLU A 53 3.99 -4.71 1.34
C GLU A 53 3.83 -6.21 1.60
N GLU A 54 4.42 -7.05 0.74
CA GLU A 54 4.39 -8.52 0.89
C GLU A 54 5.10 -9.01 2.15
N THR A 55 6.05 -8.22 2.67
CA THR A 55 6.83 -8.52 3.88
C THR A 55 6.05 -8.30 5.16
N TYR A 56 4.88 -7.64 5.10
CA TYR A 56 4.00 -7.42 6.24
C TYR A 56 2.73 -8.28 6.13
N SER A 57 2.06 -8.50 7.26
CA SER A 57 0.77 -9.17 7.31
C SER A 57 -0.26 -8.45 6.41
N PRO A 58 -0.93 -9.16 5.48
CA PRO A 58 -1.92 -8.54 4.59
C PRO A 58 -3.25 -8.23 5.28
N LYS A 59 -3.43 -8.63 6.56
CA LYS A 59 -4.72 -8.57 7.27
C LYS A 59 -5.37 -7.20 7.21
N ILE A 60 -4.63 -6.13 7.52
CA ILE A 60 -5.17 -4.76 7.51
C ILE A 60 -5.68 -4.37 6.12
N ALA A 61 -4.88 -4.63 5.08
CA ALA A 61 -5.25 -4.31 3.71
C ALA A 61 -6.46 -5.12 3.24
N GLN A 62 -6.51 -6.41 3.59
CA GLN A 62 -7.61 -7.31 3.24
C GLN A 62 -8.91 -6.92 3.95
N THR A 63 -8.86 -6.66 5.26
CA THR A 63 -10.02 -6.23 6.04
C THR A 63 -10.59 -4.92 5.48
N LEU A 64 -9.75 -3.92 5.25
CA LEU A 64 -10.20 -2.67 4.64
C LEU A 64 -10.80 -2.90 3.26
N ALA A 65 -10.17 -3.74 2.44
CA ALA A 65 -10.66 -4.03 1.09
C ALA A 65 -12.03 -4.71 1.09
N GLN A 66 -12.25 -5.63 2.03
CA GLN A 66 -13.55 -6.28 2.23
C GLN A 66 -14.61 -5.26 2.65
N GLU A 67 -14.32 -4.44 3.65
CA GLU A 67 -15.26 -3.44 4.18
C GLU A 67 -15.60 -2.34 3.15
N THR A 68 -14.64 -1.96 2.32
CA THR A 68 -14.78 -0.86 1.36
C THR A 68 -15.13 -1.33 -0.05
N LYS A 69 -15.19 -2.65 -0.28
CA LYS A 69 -15.36 -3.29 -1.60
C LYS A 69 -14.29 -2.84 -2.61
N THR A 70 -13.06 -2.71 -2.15
CA THR A 70 -11.90 -2.35 -2.98
C THR A 70 -11.04 -3.57 -3.26
N GLN A 71 -10.06 -3.41 -4.14
CA GLN A 71 -9.06 -4.44 -4.41
C GLN A 71 -7.76 -4.11 -3.66
N THR A 72 -6.91 -5.12 -3.49
CA THR A 72 -5.56 -4.93 -2.94
C THR A 72 -4.52 -5.09 -4.05
N LEU A 73 -3.45 -4.31 -3.93
CA LEU A 73 -2.24 -4.44 -4.76
C LEU A 73 -1.01 -4.44 -3.86
N THR A 74 0.12 -4.86 -4.41
CA THR A 74 1.39 -4.81 -3.68
C THR A 74 2.17 -3.56 -4.04
N LEU A 75 2.89 -2.99 -3.07
CA LEU A 75 3.82 -1.89 -3.30
C LEU A 75 5.01 -2.07 -2.37
N ASN A 76 6.19 -2.31 -2.93
CA ASN A 76 7.38 -2.71 -2.19
C ASN A 76 8.29 -1.50 -1.92
N ALA A 77 8.63 -1.24 -0.65
CA ALA A 77 9.53 -0.14 -0.25
C ALA A 77 11.03 -0.45 -0.42
N VAL A 78 11.37 -1.64 -0.90
CA VAL A 78 12.72 -2.10 -1.22
C VAL A 78 13.68 -2.10 -0.02
N HIS A 79 13.13 -2.33 1.19
CA HIS A 79 13.93 -2.47 2.42
C HIS A 79 14.88 -3.68 2.38
N GLY A 80 14.57 -4.68 1.55
CA GLY A 80 15.40 -5.84 1.29
C GLY A 80 14.75 -6.77 0.28
N LEU A 81 15.56 -7.54 -0.44
CA LEU A 81 15.09 -8.63 -1.29
C LEU A 81 14.97 -9.89 -0.45
N THR A 82 13.84 -10.59 -0.56
CA THR A 82 13.70 -11.93 0.04
C THR A 82 14.70 -12.89 -0.60
N VAL A 83 14.95 -14.05 0.03
CA VAL A 83 15.79 -15.11 -0.56
C VAL A 83 15.24 -15.51 -1.94
N LYS A 84 13.93 -15.66 -2.06
CA LYS A 84 13.22 -15.97 -3.31
C LYS A 84 13.39 -14.87 -4.37
N ASP A 85 13.41 -13.60 -3.97
CA ASP A 85 13.65 -12.48 -4.90
C ASP A 85 15.08 -12.52 -5.44
N LYS A 86 16.07 -12.82 -4.60
CA LYS A 86 17.47 -12.98 -5.04
C LYS A 86 17.63 -14.17 -5.98
N GLU A 87 17.02 -15.31 -5.66
CA GLU A 87 17.05 -16.53 -6.49
C GLU A 87 16.36 -16.34 -7.85
N SER A 88 15.31 -15.51 -7.91
CA SER A 88 14.63 -15.14 -9.16
C SER A 88 15.31 -14.00 -9.93
N GLY A 89 16.46 -13.51 -9.44
CA GLY A 89 17.20 -12.41 -10.05
C GLY A 89 16.43 -11.09 -10.07
N LYS A 90 15.50 -10.88 -9.13
CA LYS A 90 14.89 -9.56 -8.92
C LYS A 90 15.95 -8.61 -8.39
N ASP A 91 15.99 -7.42 -8.97
CA ASP A 91 16.81 -6.31 -8.54
C ASP A 91 15.92 -5.09 -8.28
N TYR A 92 16.54 -3.99 -7.86
CA TYR A 92 15.85 -2.74 -7.59
C TYR A 92 14.97 -2.29 -8.78
N LEU A 93 15.49 -2.34 -10.01
CA LEU A 93 14.78 -1.84 -11.18
C LEU A 93 13.57 -2.71 -11.53
N LYS A 94 13.68 -4.03 -11.42
CA LYS A 94 12.55 -4.94 -11.62
C LYS A 94 11.45 -4.70 -10.59
N VAL A 95 11.82 -4.53 -9.31
CA VAL A 95 10.85 -4.23 -8.25
C VAL A 95 10.17 -2.88 -8.49
N MET A 96 10.93 -1.84 -8.85
CA MET A 96 10.35 -0.53 -9.13
C MET A 96 9.47 -0.50 -10.38
N LYS A 97 9.76 -1.32 -11.39
CA LYS A 97 8.87 -1.51 -12.56
C LYS A 97 7.56 -2.20 -12.14
N GLN A 98 7.62 -3.23 -11.31
CA GLN A 98 6.41 -3.86 -10.75
C GLN A 98 5.58 -2.86 -9.94
N ASN A 99 6.22 -2.06 -9.09
CA ASN A 99 5.56 -0.99 -8.34
C ASN A 99 4.87 0.01 -9.28
N LEU A 100 5.53 0.40 -10.38
CA LEU A 100 4.95 1.32 -11.35
C LEU A 100 3.67 0.77 -11.99
N GLU A 101 3.66 -0.51 -12.38
CA GLU A 101 2.46 -1.13 -12.96
C GLU A 101 1.29 -1.14 -11.96
N ASN A 102 1.55 -1.46 -10.69
CA ASN A 102 0.52 -1.40 -9.65
C ASN A 102 0.07 0.04 -9.33
N LEU A 103 0.98 1.02 -9.41
CA LEU A 103 0.63 2.42 -9.24
C LEU A 103 -0.23 2.95 -10.38
N LYS A 104 0.05 2.58 -11.63
CA LYS A 104 -0.81 2.93 -12.78
C LYS A 104 -2.21 2.39 -12.58
N LEU A 105 -2.35 1.10 -12.26
CA LEU A 105 -3.66 0.50 -11.95
C LEU A 105 -4.39 1.26 -10.84
N ALA A 106 -3.67 1.67 -9.79
CA ALA A 106 -4.27 2.39 -8.67
C ALA A 106 -4.66 3.83 -8.98
N LEU A 107 -4.00 4.48 -9.95
CA LEU A 107 -4.18 5.89 -10.30
C LEU A 107 -5.10 6.11 -11.51
N GLU A 108 -5.23 5.13 -12.40
CA GLU A 108 -6.02 5.19 -13.64
C GLU A 108 -7.45 4.61 -13.47
N ALA A 109 -7.82 4.19 -12.25
CA ALA A 109 -9.07 3.50 -11.94
C ALA A 109 -10.23 4.39 -11.46
#